data_AF-A0AAN7MFT0-F1
#
_entry.id   AF-A0AAN7MFT0-F1
#
_cell.length_a   1.000
_cell.length_b   1.000
_cell.length_c   1.000
_cell.angle_alpha   90.00
_cell.angle_beta   90.00
_cell.angle_gamma   90.00
#
_symmetry.space_group_name_H-M   'P 1'
#
loop_
_entity.id
_entity.type
_entity.pdbx_description
1 polymer ?
#
loop_
_entity_poly.entity_id
_entity_poly.type
_entity_poly.pdbx_seq_one_letter_code
_entity_poly.pdbx_strand_id
1 'polypeptide(L)'
;MEPRVSAFDALRGFAKSSEDFVSGLINRRDSSSRNNPIEILKRLQREAFSDLMRLRDRQDKIEKLLSIYKTSKKGPFEEAATHVRGEVDFSGALLKMDSVDQQNIDQLRIAGINTGVDARFTFETNVRGKDHFLVELKTSRKVGGDLNDISGNPSLSLAKVFYRANIADWFSAILIPIGAHCSDIVSDSSFLHQGKGLTDNSLFRHPLVSQPYGCAFGVAARKANFVASIGHLISGVDRPLDVQGITHHLLTFGQVVYNLPRETKFSLMGLHENPIISNQSYSLGPFAIPMSSLRGHQNSDVSGVCTGDSSSGSLAVMLESLLDEYKRIGGWVEMNRSSDKNLKWAISVSDDSKYELGWGLSLSGAADNSNKMDHFQVESYLKFNLGERLDVRPGIVHVMGNSSRITAFLLRSNWSF
;
A
#
# COMPACT_ATOMS: atom_id res chain seq x y z
N MET A 1 42.02 43.30 1.88
CA MET A 1 43.48 43.26 2.09
C MET A 1 43.77 42.05 2.97
N GLU A 2 43.87 40.87 2.36
CA GLU A 2 45.09 40.21 1.85
C GLU A 2 45.74 39.28 2.90
N PRO A 3 45.47 37.95 2.81
CA PRO A 3 46.31 36.90 3.35
C PRO A 3 47.32 36.50 2.27
N ARG A 4 48.44 37.22 2.14
CA ARG A 4 49.47 36.92 1.13
C ARG A 4 50.82 36.43 1.67
N VAL A 5 50.96 36.28 2.99
CA VAL A 5 52.25 35.93 3.61
C VAL A 5 52.46 34.41 3.80
N SER A 6 51.39 33.59 3.83
CA SER A 6 51.50 32.16 4.17
C SER A 6 52.01 31.25 3.02
N ALA A 7 51.62 31.52 1.77
CA ALA A 7 52.01 30.66 0.64
C ALA A 7 53.47 30.85 0.21
N PHE A 8 54.02 32.06 0.37
CA PHE A 8 55.39 32.37 -0.03
C PHE A 8 56.41 31.76 0.94
N ASP A 9 56.12 31.72 2.23
CA ASP A 9 56.99 31.07 3.23
C ASP A 9 56.97 29.54 3.12
N ALA A 10 55.82 28.94 2.78
CA ALA A 10 55.72 27.51 2.48
C ALA A 10 56.52 27.13 1.22
N LEU A 11 56.45 27.94 0.16
CA LEU A 11 57.23 27.76 -1.06
C LEU A 11 58.73 27.98 -0.83
N ARG A 12 59.11 28.94 0.02
CA ARG A 12 60.51 29.19 0.41
C ARG A 12 61.07 28.05 1.25
N GLY A 13 60.26 27.48 2.15
CA GLY A 13 60.59 26.27 2.90
C GLY A 13 60.77 25.05 1.99
N PHE A 14 59.94 24.91 0.96
CA PHE A 14 60.08 23.86 -0.05
C PHE A 14 61.31 24.02 -0.94
N ALA A 15 61.63 25.25 -1.35
CA ALA A 15 62.83 25.54 -2.15
C ALA A 15 64.11 25.22 -1.37
N LYS A 16 64.21 25.65 -0.09
CA LYS A 16 65.33 25.30 0.79
C LYS A 16 65.45 23.80 1.04
N SER A 17 64.33 23.12 1.29
CA SER A 17 64.30 21.66 1.48
C SER A 17 64.78 20.91 0.24
N SER A 18 64.44 21.39 -0.96
CA SER A 18 64.92 20.80 -2.22
C SER A 18 66.41 21.04 -2.47
N GLU A 19 66.93 22.21 -2.09
CA GLU A 19 68.34 22.58 -2.21
C GLU A 19 69.22 21.79 -1.22
N ASP A 20 68.74 21.58 0.01
CA ASP A 20 69.38 20.75 1.03
C ASP A 20 69.35 19.24 0.66
N PHE A 21 68.27 18.78 0.04
CA PHE A 21 68.16 17.39 -0.45
C PHE A 21 69.11 17.12 -1.62
N VAL A 22 69.24 18.06 -2.55
CA VAL A 22 70.13 17.94 -3.71
C VAL A 22 71.60 18.10 -3.29
N SER A 23 71.92 19.01 -2.38
CA SER A 23 73.29 19.18 -1.86
C SER A 23 73.73 18.00 -0.98
N GLY A 24 72.82 17.40 -0.20
CA GLY A 24 73.07 16.15 0.54
C GLY A 24 73.32 14.94 -0.36
N LEU A 25 72.77 14.94 -1.58
CA LEU A 25 73.01 13.92 -2.61
C LEU A 25 74.36 14.09 -3.33
N ILE A 26 74.85 15.32 -3.47
CA ILE A 26 76.09 15.63 -4.21
C ILE A 26 77.34 15.48 -3.33
N ASN A 27 77.26 15.75 -2.01
CA ASN A 27 78.42 15.71 -1.11
C ASN A 27 78.74 14.33 -0.49
N ARG A 28 78.02 13.26 -0.84
CA ARG A 28 78.31 11.90 -0.34
C ARG A 28 79.24 11.13 -1.28
N ARG A 29 80.39 11.73 -1.60
CA ARG A 29 81.57 11.01 -2.10
C ARG A 29 82.58 10.94 -0.96
N ASP A 30 82.48 9.87 -0.18
CA ASP A 30 83.59 8.94 0.05
C ASP A 30 83.20 7.88 1.10
N SER A 31 83.69 6.66 0.88
CA SER A 31 83.57 5.43 1.69
C SER A 31 82.30 4.56 1.54
N SER A 32 82.34 3.71 0.51
CA SER A 32 82.17 2.24 0.59
C SER A 32 81.05 1.66 1.47
N SER A 33 79.82 1.53 0.92
CA SER A 33 79.08 0.25 0.89
C SER A 33 77.89 0.35 -0.06
N ARG A 34 77.85 -0.56 -1.03
CA ARG A 34 76.86 -0.73 -2.11
C ARG A 34 75.41 -0.49 -1.66
N ASN A 35 74.75 0.52 -2.19
CA ASN A 35 73.29 0.57 -2.37
C ASN A 35 73.00 1.54 -3.52
N ASN A 36 72.64 0.98 -4.68
CA ASN A 36 72.42 1.72 -5.92
C ASN A 36 71.17 2.61 -5.79
N PRO A 37 71.27 3.95 -5.84
CA PRO A 37 70.10 4.83 -5.89
C PRO A 37 69.20 4.53 -7.11
N ILE A 38 69.80 3.97 -8.16
CA ILE A 38 69.11 3.49 -9.36
C ILE A 38 68.18 2.30 -9.05
N GLU A 39 68.51 1.44 -8.09
CA GLU A 39 67.66 0.29 -7.71
C GLU A 39 66.46 0.74 -6.89
N ILE A 40 66.62 1.77 -6.04
CA ILE A 40 65.53 2.38 -5.28
C ILE A 40 64.55 3.05 -6.25
N LEU A 41 65.05 3.80 -7.23
CA LEU A 41 64.22 4.42 -8.27
C LEU A 41 63.50 3.35 -9.12
N LYS A 42 64.18 2.27 -9.50
CA LYS A 42 63.56 1.15 -10.22
C LYS A 42 62.50 0.43 -9.38
N ARG A 43 62.70 0.31 -8.06
CA ARG A 43 61.72 -0.27 -7.14
C ARG A 43 60.49 0.62 -7.00
N LEU A 44 60.69 1.92 -6.75
CA LEU A 44 59.61 2.91 -6.68
C LEU A 44 58.81 2.97 -7.98
N GLN A 45 59.47 2.92 -9.13
CA GLN A 45 58.79 2.89 -10.42
C GLN A 45 57.96 1.62 -10.59
N ARG A 46 58.48 0.44 -10.21
CA ARG A 46 57.70 -0.82 -10.22
C ARG A 46 56.52 -0.79 -9.25
N GLU A 47 56.70 -0.21 -8.07
CA GLU A 47 55.68 -0.10 -7.04
C GLU A 47 54.54 0.85 -7.47
N ALA A 48 54.88 2.02 -8.02
CA ALA A 48 53.91 2.95 -8.59
C ALA A 48 53.13 2.36 -9.78
N PHE A 49 53.80 1.61 -10.67
CA PHE A 49 53.09 0.92 -11.76
C PHE A 49 52.21 -0.24 -11.26
N SER A 50 52.62 -0.92 -10.19
CA SER A 50 51.82 -1.96 -9.55
C SER A 50 50.56 -1.41 -8.89
N ASP A 51 50.64 -0.25 -8.23
CA ASP A 51 49.48 0.40 -7.62
C ASP A 51 48.52 0.95 -8.68
N LEU A 52 49.04 1.49 -9.78
CA LEU A 52 48.22 1.91 -10.93
C LEU A 52 47.49 0.72 -11.56
N MET A 53 48.16 -0.42 -11.74
CA MET A 53 47.52 -1.68 -12.18
C MET A 53 46.42 -2.13 -11.22
N ARG A 54 46.63 -2.06 -9.90
CA ARG A 54 45.60 -2.39 -8.90
C ARG A 54 44.39 -1.47 -8.95
N LEU A 55 44.59 -0.18 -9.17
CA LEU A 55 43.49 0.77 -9.34
C LEU A 55 42.72 0.51 -10.63
N ARG A 56 43.42 0.19 -11.73
CA ARG A 56 42.79 -0.24 -12.98
C ARG A 56 41.97 -1.51 -12.81
N ASP A 57 42.51 -2.54 -12.16
CA ASP A 57 41.76 -3.79 -11.91
C ASP A 57 40.51 -3.56 -11.04
N ARG A 58 40.58 -2.60 -10.10
CA ARG A 58 39.42 -2.19 -9.30
C ARG A 58 38.40 -1.42 -10.14
N GLN A 59 38.85 -0.54 -11.02
CA GLN A 59 37.99 0.16 -11.97
C GLN A 59 37.32 -0.82 -12.93
N ASP A 60 38.06 -1.76 -13.52
CA ASP A 60 37.53 -2.79 -14.42
C ASP A 60 36.51 -3.70 -13.71
N LYS A 61 36.70 -3.99 -12.41
CA LYS A 61 35.70 -4.71 -11.60
C LYS A 61 34.43 -3.90 -11.37
N ILE A 62 34.57 -2.59 -11.11
CA ILE A 62 33.43 -1.68 -10.94
C ILE A 62 32.68 -1.54 -12.27
N GLU A 63 33.40 -1.38 -13.39
CA GLU A 63 32.80 -1.33 -14.73
C GLU A 63 32.15 -2.65 -15.13
N LYS A 64 32.72 -3.79 -14.73
CA LYS A 64 32.10 -5.10 -14.92
C LYS A 64 30.82 -5.26 -14.09
N LEU A 65 30.81 -4.80 -12.83
CA LEU A 65 29.59 -4.77 -12.02
C LEU A 65 28.54 -3.83 -12.61
N LEU A 66 28.92 -2.61 -12.99
CA LEU A 66 28.03 -1.64 -13.62
C LEU A 66 27.50 -2.13 -14.97
N SER A 67 28.31 -2.82 -15.77
CA SER A 67 27.87 -3.38 -17.04
C SER A 67 26.90 -4.54 -16.83
N ILE A 68 27.11 -5.42 -15.84
CA ILE A 68 26.14 -6.47 -15.48
C ILE A 68 24.78 -5.85 -15.10
N TYR A 69 24.77 -4.79 -14.28
CA TYR A 69 23.55 -4.03 -13.95
C TYR A 69 22.93 -3.31 -15.15
N LYS A 70 23.73 -2.94 -16.17
CA LYS A 70 23.26 -2.25 -17.38
C LYS A 70 22.78 -3.21 -18.47
N THR A 71 23.32 -4.43 -18.51
CA THR A 71 22.98 -5.45 -19.53
C THR A 71 21.72 -6.24 -19.22
N SER A 72 21.21 -6.22 -17.98
CA SER A 72 19.90 -6.83 -17.66
C SER A 72 18.71 -6.03 -18.22
N LYS A 73 18.92 -4.79 -18.69
CA LYS A 73 17.89 -3.89 -19.24
C LYS A 73 17.40 -4.22 -20.65
N LYS A 74 17.78 -5.36 -21.23
CA LYS A 74 17.49 -5.72 -22.63
C LYS A 74 16.47 -6.86 -22.75
N GLY A 75 15.49 -6.89 -21.85
CA GLY A 75 14.24 -7.61 -22.06
C GLY A 75 13.25 -6.79 -22.92
N PRO A 76 12.14 -7.38 -23.39
CA PRO A 76 11.11 -6.67 -24.16
C PRO A 76 10.39 -5.57 -23.37
N PHE A 77 10.70 -5.43 -22.08
CA PHE A 77 10.29 -4.33 -21.23
C PHE A 77 11.50 -3.41 -21.03
N GLU A 78 11.46 -2.24 -21.65
CA GLU A 78 12.37 -1.14 -21.35
C GLU A 78 12.03 -0.64 -19.93
N GLU A 79 12.55 -1.34 -18.92
CA GLU A 79 12.12 -1.21 -17.52
C GLU A 79 12.56 0.15 -16.95
N ALA A 80 11.55 1.02 -16.75
CA ALA A 80 11.59 1.98 -15.65
C ALA A 80 11.84 1.17 -14.36
N ALA A 81 12.78 1.61 -13.53
CA ALA A 81 13.20 0.88 -12.34
C ALA A 81 11.98 0.44 -11.51
N THR A 82 11.87 -0.85 -11.20
CA THR A 82 10.84 -1.37 -10.29
C THR A 82 11.13 -0.85 -8.88
N HIS A 83 10.20 -0.11 -8.32
CA HIS A 83 10.26 0.40 -6.96
C HIS A 83 9.64 -0.63 -6.03
N VAL A 84 10.40 -1.04 -5.02
CA VAL A 84 9.93 -1.95 -3.98
C VAL A 84 9.74 -1.12 -2.72
N ARG A 85 8.54 -1.18 -2.17
CA ARG A 85 8.20 -0.57 -0.89
C ARG A 85 7.70 -1.67 0.00
N GLY A 86 8.21 -1.74 1.22
CA GLY A 86 7.63 -2.64 2.20
C GLY A 86 7.17 -1.91 3.44
N GLU A 87 6.13 -2.47 4.04
CA GLU A 87 5.45 -1.93 5.19
C GLU A 87 5.20 -3.05 6.20
N VAL A 88 5.49 -2.79 7.47
CA VAL A 88 5.13 -3.67 8.59
C VAL A 88 4.22 -2.90 9.53
N ASP A 89 3.07 -3.48 9.84
CA ASP A 89 2.01 -2.92 10.65
C ASP A 89 1.80 -3.83 11.86
N PHE A 90 2.12 -3.32 13.04
CA PHE A 90 1.93 -3.99 14.31
C PHE A 90 0.73 -3.38 15.02
N SER A 91 -0.20 -4.21 15.50
CA SER A 91 -1.35 -3.76 16.29
C SER A 91 -1.49 -4.59 17.55
N GLY A 92 -1.46 -3.93 18.70
CA GLY A 92 -1.75 -4.52 20.02
C GLY A 92 -2.97 -3.88 20.66
N ALA A 93 -3.70 -4.65 21.47
CA ALA A 93 -4.89 -4.18 22.18
C ALA A 93 -4.91 -4.63 23.64
N LEU A 94 -5.31 -3.73 24.54
CA LEU A 94 -5.74 -4.04 25.91
C LEU A 94 -7.24 -3.80 25.99
N LEU A 95 -8.01 -4.85 26.28
CA LEU A 95 -9.47 -4.83 26.21
C LEU A 95 -10.08 -4.81 27.62
N LYS A 96 -11.05 -3.92 27.81
CA LYS A 96 -11.99 -3.94 28.93
C LYS A 96 -13.37 -4.30 28.39
N MET A 97 -13.87 -5.47 28.80
CA MET A 97 -15.12 -6.06 28.36
C MET A 97 -15.88 -6.59 29.57
N ASP A 98 -17.21 -6.60 29.50
CA ASP A 98 -18.06 -7.07 30.61
C ASP A 98 -18.02 -8.61 30.76
N SER A 99 -17.87 -9.34 29.65
CA SER A 99 -17.69 -10.80 29.60
C SER A 99 -16.79 -11.20 28.41
N VAL A 100 -16.19 -12.38 28.44
CA VAL A 100 -15.43 -12.93 27.30
C VAL A 100 -16.28 -14.01 26.63
N ASP A 101 -17.32 -13.57 25.92
CA ASP A 101 -18.23 -14.45 25.18
C ASP A 101 -17.97 -14.33 23.67
N GLN A 102 -18.41 -15.34 22.90
CA GLN A 102 -18.30 -15.35 21.44
C GLN A 102 -18.89 -14.09 20.80
N GLN A 103 -20.00 -13.58 21.36
CA GLN A 103 -20.64 -12.34 20.92
C GLN A 103 -19.72 -11.12 21.04
N ASN A 104 -18.89 -11.06 22.08
CA ASN A 104 -17.94 -9.97 22.28
C ASN A 104 -16.74 -10.07 21.34
N ILE A 105 -16.34 -11.28 20.97
CA ILE A 105 -15.33 -11.53 19.93
C ILE A 105 -15.86 -11.10 18.56
N ASP A 106 -17.12 -11.42 18.24
CA ASP A 106 -17.75 -10.98 17.00
C ASP A 106 -17.86 -9.45 16.94
N GLN A 107 -18.16 -8.79 18.07
CA GLN A 107 -18.17 -7.33 18.17
C GLN A 107 -16.77 -6.69 17.99
N LEU A 108 -15.68 -7.32 18.47
CA LEU A 108 -14.32 -6.86 18.17
C LEU A 108 -14.02 -6.92 16.68
N ARG A 109 -14.45 -8.01 16.02
CA ARG A 109 -14.28 -8.20 14.58
C ARG A 109 -15.10 -7.19 13.79
N ILE A 110 -16.35 -6.94 14.19
CA ILE A 110 -17.23 -5.93 13.60
C ILE A 110 -16.63 -4.53 13.77
N ALA A 111 -16.05 -4.22 14.94
CA ALA A 111 -15.38 -2.96 15.22
C ALA A 111 -14.02 -2.79 14.51
N GLY A 112 -13.54 -3.81 13.80
CA GLY A 112 -12.25 -3.76 13.11
C GLY A 112 -11.05 -3.70 14.05
N ILE A 113 -11.20 -4.16 15.30
CA ILE A 113 -10.12 -4.24 16.29
C ILE A 113 -9.34 -5.53 16.04
N ASN A 114 -8.30 -5.44 15.22
CA ASN A 114 -7.42 -6.55 14.91
C ASN A 114 -6.10 -6.43 15.68
N THR A 115 -5.66 -7.51 16.30
CA THR A 115 -4.32 -7.62 16.90
C THR A 115 -3.44 -8.58 16.13
N GLY A 116 -2.16 -8.25 15.99
CA GLY A 116 -1.21 -9.05 15.24
C GLY A 116 -0.18 -8.23 14.48
N VAL A 117 0.50 -8.92 13.57
CA VAL A 117 1.52 -8.35 12.69
C VAL A 117 1.14 -8.61 11.25
N ASP A 118 0.98 -7.53 10.48
CA ASP A 118 0.76 -7.58 9.04
C ASP A 118 2.00 -7.02 8.35
N ALA A 119 2.58 -7.78 7.42
CA ALA A 119 3.65 -7.29 6.55
C ALA A 119 3.16 -7.27 5.10
N ARG A 120 3.50 -6.20 4.38
CA ARG A 120 3.09 -5.93 3.02
C ARG A 120 4.28 -5.51 2.19
N PHE A 121 4.41 -6.09 1.01
CA PHE A 121 5.41 -5.71 0.02
C PHE A 121 4.70 -5.30 -1.25
N THR A 122 4.98 -4.09 -1.72
CA THR A 122 4.42 -3.51 -2.92
C THR A 122 5.53 -3.31 -3.95
N PHE A 123 5.33 -3.86 -5.13
CA PHE A 123 6.22 -3.75 -6.28
C PHE A 123 5.53 -2.90 -7.33
N GLU A 124 6.08 -1.72 -7.60
CA GLU A 124 5.53 -0.77 -8.57
C GLU A 124 6.50 -0.61 -9.74
N THR A 125 5.99 -0.71 -10.95
CA THR A 125 6.78 -0.46 -12.16
C THR A 125 5.95 0.27 -13.20
N ASN A 126 6.61 1.14 -13.94
CA ASN A 126 5.99 1.86 -15.05
C ASN A 126 6.25 1.07 -16.34
N VAL A 127 5.18 0.52 -16.89
CA VAL A 127 5.21 -0.25 -18.13
C VAL A 127 4.97 0.71 -19.29
N ARG A 128 5.75 0.62 -20.38
CA ARG A 128 5.61 1.48 -21.57
C ARG A 128 5.64 3.00 -21.27
N GLY A 129 6.31 3.39 -20.18
CA GLY A 129 6.51 4.77 -19.75
C GLY A 129 5.32 5.47 -19.09
N LYS A 130 4.07 5.11 -19.42
CA LYS A 130 2.85 5.73 -18.86
C LYS A 130 1.92 4.78 -18.11
N ASP A 131 2.00 3.48 -18.38
CA ASP A 131 1.13 2.49 -17.76
C ASP A 131 1.68 2.12 -16.38
N HIS A 132 0.80 1.87 -15.42
CA HIS A 132 1.17 1.56 -14.04
C HIS A 132 0.87 0.10 -13.74
N PHE A 133 1.89 -0.66 -13.31
CA PHE A 133 1.76 -2.04 -12.88
C PHE A 133 2.16 -2.15 -11.40
N LEU A 134 1.29 -2.80 -10.61
CA LEU A 134 1.46 -2.97 -9.18
C LEU A 134 1.20 -4.43 -8.79
N VAL A 135 2.09 -4.98 -7.98
CA VAL A 135 1.93 -6.28 -7.34
C VAL A 135 2.05 -6.12 -5.83
N GLU A 136 1.11 -6.69 -5.08
CA GLU A 136 1.11 -6.68 -3.62
C GLU A 136 1.24 -8.11 -3.09
N LEU A 137 2.23 -8.33 -2.24
CA LEU A 137 2.36 -9.54 -1.44
C LEU A 137 2.02 -9.19 0.00
N LYS A 138 1.15 -10.00 0.62
CA LYS A 138 0.78 -9.82 2.01
C LYS A 138 1.11 -11.07 2.81
N THR A 139 1.54 -10.86 4.03
CA THR A 139 1.54 -11.89 5.05
C THR A 139 0.98 -11.31 6.34
N SER A 140 0.17 -12.07 7.04
CA SER A 140 -0.46 -11.62 8.28
C SER A 140 -0.42 -12.73 9.31
N ARG A 141 0.07 -12.40 10.49
CA ARG A 141 -0.07 -13.23 11.68
C ARG A 141 -1.11 -12.59 12.58
N LYS A 142 -2.36 -13.01 12.43
CA LYS A 142 -3.48 -12.60 13.29
C LYS A 142 -3.71 -13.65 14.37
N VAL A 143 -3.98 -13.21 15.59
CA VAL A 143 -4.15 -14.09 16.78
C VAL A 143 -5.59 -14.67 16.86
N GLY A 144 -6.42 -14.50 15.83
CA GLY A 144 -7.86 -14.80 15.87
C GLY A 144 -8.39 -15.80 14.84
N GLY A 145 -7.53 -16.61 14.20
CA GLY A 145 -7.95 -17.80 13.46
C GLY A 145 -7.92 -19.02 14.37
N ASP A 146 -8.85 -19.96 14.20
CA ASP A 146 -9.06 -21.18 15.00
C ASP A 146 -7.86 -21.59 15.89
N LEU A 147 -8.11 -21.71 17.19
CA LEU A 147 -7.16 -22.14 18.23
C LEU A 147 -6.44 -23.48 17.93
N ASN A 148 -6.83 -24.18 16.86
CA ASN A 148 -6.22 -25.41 16.39
C ASN A 148 -5.10 -25.22 15.34
N ASP A 149 -4.87 -24.02 14.80
CA ASP A 149 -3.88 -23.80 13.73
C ASP A 149 -2.65 -23.01 14.20
N ILE A 150 -2.17 -23.32 15.41
CA ILE A 150 -0.91 -22.82 15.99
C ILE A 150 0.32 -23.27 15.15
N SER A 151 0.13 -24.14 14.15
CA SER A 151 1.17 -24.69 13.28
C SER A 151 1.30 -24.04 11.90
N GLY A 152 0.45 -23.07 11.54
CA GLY A 152 0.52 -22.41 10.24
C GLY A 152 1.64 -21.36 10.20
N ASN A 153 2.79 -21.70 9.60
CA ASN A 153 3.80 -20.69 9.24
C ASN A 153 3.11 -19.57 8.45
N PRO A 154 3.40 -18.28 8.74
CA PRO A 154 2.81 -17.17 7.99
C PRO A 154 3.27 -17.28 6.53
N SER A 155 2.40 -17.75 5.65
CA SER A 155 2.68 -17.88 4.24
C SER A 155 2.60 -16.51 3.59
N LEU A 156 3.55 -16.21 2.71
CA LEU A 156 3.49 -15.04 1.86
C LEU A 156 2.51 -15.34 0.73
N SER A 157 1.40 -14.60 0.68
CA SER A 157 0.38 -14.77 -0.36
C SER A 157 0.38 -13.59 -1.32
N LEU A 158 0.07 -13.89 -2.58
CA LEU A 158 -0.19 -12.87 -3.59
C LEU A 158 -1.54 -12.23 -3.27
N ALA A 159 -1.49 -11.01 -2.75
CA ALA A 159 -2.68 -10.30 -2.30
C ALA A 159 -3.33 -9.55 -3.46
N LYS A 160 -2.54 -8.96 -4.37
CA LYS A 160 -3.07 -8.14 -5.46
C LYS A 160 -2.16 -8.09 -6.67
N VAL A 161 -2.78 -8.07 -7.84
CA VAL A 161 -2.12 -7.75 -9.12
C VAL A 161 -2.98 -6.71 -9.81
N PHE A 162 -2.39 -5.57 -10.15
CA PHE A 162 -3.09 -4.41 -10.69
C PHE A 162 -2.35 -3.88 -11.91
N TYR A 163 -3.10 -3.63 -12.98
CA TYR A 163 -2.60 -2.99 -14.17
C TYR A 163 -3.52 -1.84 -14.58
N ARG A 164 -2.93 -0.67 -14.83
CA ARG A 164 -3.62 0.50 -15.33
C ARG A 164 -2.97 0.99 -16.60
N ALA A 165 -3.70 0.87 -17.71
CA ALA A 165 -3.31 1.42 -18.99
C ALA A 165 -3.77 2.88 -19.09
N ASN A 166 -2.84 3.78 -19.37
CA ASN A 166 -3.12 5.17 -19.62
C ASN A 166 -3.27 5.38 -21.14
N ILE A 167 -4.51 5.37 -21.61
CA ILE A 167 -4.84 5.46 -23.03
C ILE A 167 -4.77 6.92 -23.50
N ALA A 168 -5.23 7.85 -22.66
CA ALA A 168 -5.14 9.28 -22.86
C ALA A 168 -5.04 10.00 -21.52
N ASP A 169 -4.58 11.25 -21.48
CA ASP A 169 -4.42 12.01 -20.23
C ASP A 169 -5.74 12.15 -19.42
N TRP A 170 -6.87 11.96 -20.08
CA TRP A 170 -8.21 11.98 -19.50
C TRP A 170 -8.86 10.59 -19.38
N PHE A 171 -8.26 9.50 -19.90
CA PHE A 171 -8.89 8.18 -19.95
C PHE A 171 -7.90 7.05 -19.62
N SER A 172 -8.27 6.21 -18.66
CA SER A 172 -7.50 5.03 -18.26
C SER A 172 -8.36 3.79 -18.18
N ALA A 173 -7.80 2.65 -18.61
CA ALA A 173 -8.38 1.33 -18.40
C ALA A 173 -7.67 0.64 -17.23
N ILE A 174 -8.43 -0.13 -16.46
CA ILE A 174 -8.00 -0.78 -15.22
C ILE A 174 -8.31 -2.28 -15.33
N LEU A 175 -7.33 -3.10 -14.99
CA LEU A 175 -7.44 -4.56 -14.95
C LEU A 175 -6.82 -5.08 -13.66
N ILE A 176 -7.57 -5.88 -12.92
CA ILE A 176 -7.18 -6.43 -11.62
C ILE A 176 -7.53 -7.91 -11.60
N PRO A 177 -6.61 -8.79 -12.02
CA PRO A 177 -6.90 -10.22 -12.05
C PRO A 177 -7.02 -10.85 -10.66
N ILE A 178 -6.41 -10.26 -9.62
CA ILE A 178 -6.38 -10.80 -8.25
C ILE A 178 -6.50 -9.66 -7.25
N GLY A 179 -7.33 -9.84 -6.22
CA GLY A 179 -7.38 -8.95 -5.06
C GLY A 179 -8.02 -7.60 -5.37
N ALA A 180 -9.06 -7.60 -6.17
CA ALA A 180 -9.73 -6.39 -6.59
C ALA A 180 -10.52 -5.76 -5.45
N HIS A 181 -10.37 -4.46 -5.27
CA HIS A 181 -11.23 -3.67 -4.40
C HIS A 181 -11.97 -2.61 -5.21
N CYS A 182 -13.16 -2.20 -4.77
CA CYS A 182 -13.86 -1.07 -5.39
C CYS A 182 -13.01 0.22 -5.32
N SER A 183 -12.14 0.37 -4.31
CA SER A 183 -11.15 1.46 -4.22
C SER A 183 -10.23 1.56 -5.43
N ASP A 184 -9.99 0.45 -6.12
CA ASP A 184 -8.93 0.38 -7.12
C ASP A 184 -9.38 0.95 -8.46
N ILE A 185 -10.70 1.00 -8.66
CA ILE A 185 -11.35 1.62 -9.81
C ILE A 185 -11.38 3.15 -9.63
N VAL A 186 -11.26 3.64 -8.39
CA VAL A 186 -11.24 5.06 -8.02
C VAL A 186 -9.94 5.72 -8.49
N SER A 187 -10.07 6.61 -9.46
CA SER A 187 -8.93 7.28 -10.10
C SER A 187 -8.48 8.54 -9.36
N ASP A 188 -7.84 8.37 -8.21
CA ASP A 188 -6.88 9.37 -7.72
C ASP A 188 -5.81 8.74 -6.81
N SER A 189 -4.57 8.73 -7.30
CA SER A 189 -3.36 8.24 -6.62
C SER A 189 -2.95 9.07 -5.41
N SER A 190 -3.61 10.20 -5.14
CA SER A 190 -3.26 11.11 -4.03
C SER A 190 -3.79 10.66 -2.67
N PHE A 191 -4.66 9.65 -2.60
CA PHE A 191 -5.22 9.13 -1.34
C PHE A 191 -4.69 7.77 -0.90
N LEU A 192 -3.79 7.16 -1.66
CA LEU A 192 -3.18 5.87 -1.28
C LEU A 192 -2.27 5.99 -0.05
N HIS A 193 -1.86 7.21 0.34
CA HIS A 193 -1.26 7.51 1.63
C HIS A 193 -2.29 7.91 2.69
N GLN A 194 -3.49 7.32 2.64
CA GLN A 194 -4.41 7.34 3.76
C GLN A 194 -3.78 6.52 4.89
N GLY A 195 -3.27 7.21 5.91
CA GLY A 195 -2.88 6.55 7.14
C GLY A 195 -4.08 5.72 7.62
N LYS A 196 -3.90 4.42 7.81
CA LYS A 196 -4.90 3.59 8.49
C LYS A 196 -5.05 4.15 9.91
N GLY A 197 -6.24 4.37 10.47
CA GLY A 197 -6.36 4.82 11.86
C GLY A 197 -6.02 3.68 12.82
N LEU A 198 -6.60 3.63 14.01
CA LEU A 198 -6.38 2.52 14.94
C LEU A 198 -7.12 1.25 14.50
N THR A 199 -8.37 1.37 14.03
CA THR A 199 -9.15 0.22 13.56
C THR A 199 -9.17 0.11 12.04
N ASP A 200 -9.48 -1.06 11.49
CA ASP A 200 -9.62 -1.21 10.03
C ASP A 200 -10.83 -0.43 9.47
N ASN A 201 -11.75 -0.01 10.34
CA ASN A 201 -12.93 0.79 10.03
C ASN A 201 -12.71 2.31 10.14
N SER A 202 -11.52 2.73 10.59
CA SER A 202 -11.34 4.03 11.25
C SER A 202 -11.18 5.27 10.37
N LEU A 203 -10.81 5.16 9.09
CA LEU A 203 -10.46 6.35 8.28
C LEU A 203 -10.82 6.20 6.80
N PHE A 204 -11.66 7.14 6.32
CA PHE A 204 -12.30 7.36 5.00
C PHE A 204 -12.52 6.19 4.04
N ARG A 205 -12.45 4.96 4.53
CA ARG A 205 -12.69 3.76 3.75
C ARG A 205 -14.05 3.22 4.12
N HIS A 206 -15.01 3.55 3.29
CA HIS A 206 -16.35 3.02 3.37
C HIS A 206 -16.37 1.49 3.17
N PRO A 207 -17.29 0.73 3.82
CA PRO A 207 -17.33 -0.73 3.74
C PRO A 207 -17.29 -1.29 2.30
N LEU A 208 -18.08 -0.73 1.38
CA LEU A 208 -18.07 -1.07 -0.06
C LEU A 208 -16.71 -0.96 -0.75
N VAL A 209 -15.86 -0.06 -0.27
CA VAL A 209 -14.53 0.23 -0.82
C VAL A 209 -13.48 -0.71 -0.22
N SER A 210 -13.75 -1.26 0.97
CA SER A 210 -12.81 -2.11 1.71
C SER A 210 -12.92 -3.61 1.41
N GLN A 211 -14.04 -4.07 0.88
CA GLN A 211 -14.26 -5.50 0.69
C GLN A 211 -13.38 -6.04 -0.46
N PRO A 212 -12.59 -7.11 -0.23
CA PRO A 212 -11.85 -7.76 -1.31
C PRO A 212 -12.79 -8.57 -2.19
N TYR A 213 -12.60 -8.41 -3.50
CA TYR A 213 -13.23 -9.18 -4.57
C TYR A 213 -12.13 -9.95 -5.33
N GLY A 214 -12.53 -10.97 -6.08
CA GLY A 214 -11.58 -11.85 -6.76
C GLY A 214 -10.83 -11.10 -7.85
N CYS A 215 -11.57 -10.65 -8.86
CA CYS A 215 -11.04 -9.90 -9.98
C CYS A 215 -11.94 -8.73 -10.36
N ALA A 216 -11.39 -7.76 -11.08
CA ALA A 216 -12.12 -6.63 -11.61
C ALA A 216 -11.52 -6.11 -12.92
N PHE A 217 -12.35 -5.44 -13.69
CA PHE A 217 -11.92 -4.61 -14.80
C PHE A 217 -12.79 -3.36 -14.86
N GLY A 218 -12.24 -2.26 -15.34
CA GLY A 218 -12.96 -1.01 -15.38
C GLY A 218 -12.29 0.04 -16.21
N VAL A 219 -12.95 1.18 -16.29
CA VAL A 219 -12.45 2.37 -16.98
C VAL A 219 -12.70 3.58 -16.10
N ALA A 220 -11.82 4.56 -16.24
CA ALA A 220 -11.96 5.83 -15.57
C ALA A 220 -11.67 6.96 -16.54
N ALA A 221 -12.49 8.00 -16.47
CA ALA A 221 -12.37 9.20 -17.25
C ALA A 221 -12.27 10.42 -16.32
N ARG A 222 -11.43 11.38 -16.68
CA ARG A 222 -11.21 12.64 -15.95
C ARG A 222 -11.47 13.81 -16.88
N LYS A 223 -12.35 14.72 -16.49
CA LYS A 223 -12.58 15.95 -17.25
C LYS A 223 -12.78 17.12 -16.30
N ALA A 224 -11.91 18.12 -16.41
CA ALA A 224 -11.88 19.27 -15.51
C ALA A 224 -11.84 18.82 -14.04
N ASN A 225 -12.85 19.19 -13.26
CA ASN A 225 -12.97 18.86 -11.84
C ASN A 225 -13.72 17.54 -11.57
N PHE A 226 -14.13 16.82 -12.61
CA PHE A 226 -14.86 15.57 -12.49
C PHE A 226 -13.98 14.37 -12.83
N VAL A 227 -14.11 13.32 -12.03
CA VAL A 227 -13.60 11.99 -12.33
C VAL A 227 -14.77 11.02 -12.26
N ALA A 228 -15.02 10.29 -13.33
CA ALA A 228 -16.01 9.23 -13.37
C ALA A 228 -15.29 7.90 -13.58
N SER A 229 -15.69 6.88 -12.83
CA SER A 229 -15.16 5.52 -12.98
C SER A 229 -16.30 4.52 -12.94
N ILE A 230 -16.16 3.47 -13.73
CA ILE A 230 -17.10 2.35 -13.77
C ILE A 230 -16.31 1.07 -14.00
N GLY A 231 -16.71 0.01 -13.32
CA GLY A 231 -16.10 -1.29 -13.52
C GLY A 231 -16.99 -2.43 -13.06
N HIS A 232 -16.60 -3.61 -13.48
CA HIS A 232 -17.20 -4.85 -13.06
C HIS A 232 -16.23 -5.58 -12.15
N LEU A 233 -16.72 -6.05 -11.01
CA LEU A 233 -16.01 -6.91 -10.09
C LEU A 233 -16.69 -8.27 -10.05
N ILE A 234 -15.91 -9.31 -9.86
CA ILE A 234 -16.39 -10.67 -9.75
C ILE A 234 -15.92 -11.20 -8.39
N SER A 235 -16.87 -11.63 -7.58
CA SER A 235 -16.55 -12.30 -6.32
C SER A 235 -15.88 -13.64 -6.62
N GLY A 236 -14.62 -13.80 -6.19
CA GLY A 236 -13.85 -15.03 -6.34
C GLY A 236 -14.01 -16.00 -5.18
N VAL A 237 -14.97 -15.77 -4.27
CA VAL A 237 -15.23 -16.67 -3.16
C VAL A 237 -16.33 -17.63 -3.59
N ASP A 238 -15.94 -18.88 -3.88
CA ASP A 238 -16.82 -20.03 -3.97
C ASP A 238 -17.55 -20.17 -2.61
N ARG A 239 -18.72 -19.55 -2.45
CA ARG A 239 -19.59 -19.84 -1.31
C ARG A 239 -20.36 -21.12 -1.64
N PRO A 240 -20.12 -22.23 -0.92
CA PRO A 240 -20.97 -23.41 -1.09
C PRO A 240 -22.36 -23.05 -0.57
N LEU A 241 -23.36 -23.02 -1.46
CA LEU A 241 -24.72 -23.28 -1.01
C LEU A 241 -24.94 -24.78 -1.04
N ASP A 242 -25.62 -25.26 -0.02
CA ASP A 242 -26.11 -26.62 0.09
C ASP A 242 -26.88 -26.98 -1.19
N VAL A 243 -26.44 -28.06 -1.85
CA VAL A 243 -27.07 -28.71 -3.01
C VAL A 243 -27.09 -27.90 -4.32
N GLN A 244 -26.10 -28.16 -5.20
CA GLN A 244 -26.11 -27.98 -6.67
C GLN A 244 -25.81 -26.59 -7.31
N GLY A 245 -24.72 -25.90 -6.92
CA GLY A 245 -24.09 -24.93 -7.83
C GLY A 245 -23.04 -23.99 -7.21
N ILE A 246 -22.09 -23.53 -8.03
CA ILE A 246 -21.18 -22.42 -7.68
C ILE A 246 -21.85 -21.12 -8.15
N THR A 247 -22.10 -20.19 -7.22
CA THR A 247 -22.67 -18.87 -7.52
C THR A 247 -21.56 -17.82 -7.65
N HIS A 248 -21.45 -17.21 -8.83
CA HIS A 248 -20.57 -16.06 -9.03
C HIS A 248 -21.41 -14.78 -8.96
N HIS A 249 -20.98 -13.81 -8.16
CA HIS A 249 -21.68 -12.53 -8.07
C HIS A 249 -20.94 -11.53 -8.95
N LEU A 250 -21.63 -10.99 -9.96
CA LEU A 250 -21.13 -9.91 -10.78
C LEU A 250 -21.61 -8.59 -10.18
N LEU A 251 -20.67 -7.73 -9.90
CA LEU A 251 -20.90 -6.46 -9.26
C LEU A 251 -20.55 -5.35 -10.24
N THR A 252 -21.51 -4.48 -10.54
CA THR A 252 -21.24 -3.24 -11.27
C THR A 252 -21.01 -2.14 -10.25
N PHE A 253 -19.78 -1.62 -10.23
CA PHE A 253 -19.40 -0.47 -9.42
C PHE A 253 -19.31 0.77 -10.29
N GLY A 254 -19.90 1.86 -9.83
CA GLY A 254 -19.79 3.18 -10.44
C GLY A 254 -19.45 4.23 -9.39
N GLN A 255 -18.60 5.19 -9.76
CA GLN A 255 -18.30 6.33 -8.91
C GLN A 255 -18.13 7.59 -9.74
N VAL A 256 -18.63 8.69 -9.19
CA VAL A 256 -18.35 10.05 -9.67
C VAL A 256 -17.73 10.84 -8.52
N VAL A 257 -16.55 11.41 -8.76
CA VAL A 257 -15.83 12.31 -7.85
C VAL A 257 -15.84 13.71 -8.44
N TYR A 258 -16.21 14.69 -7.63
CA TYR A 258 -16.16 16.10 -7.95
C TYR A 258 -15.19 16.82 -7.02
N ASN A 259 -14.15 17.40 -7.61
CA ASN A 259 -13.16 18.21 -6.93
C ASN A 259 -13.69 19.65 -6.81
N LEU A 260 -14.11 20.03 -5.61
CA LEU A 260 -14.54 21.37 -5.28
C LEU A 260 -13.30 22.28 -5.05
N PRO A 261 -13.46 23.61 -5.18
CA PRO A 261 -12.44 24.56 -4.75
C PRO A 261 -12.07 24.36 -3.27
N ARG A 262 -10.85 24.75 -2.87
CA ARG A 262 -10.29 24.56 -1.51
C ARG A 262 -10.11 23.10 -1.11
N GLU A 263 -9.56 22.29 -2.03
CA GLU A 263 -9.14 20.90 -1.76
C GLU A 263 -10.23 20.03 -1.11
N THR A 264 -11.48 20.32 -1.42
CA THR A 264 -12.64 19.56 -0.97
C THR A 264 -13.06 18.61 -2.06
N LYS A 265 -13.34 17.36 -1.72
CA LYS A 265 -13.76 16.32 -2.65
C LYS A 265 -15.09 15.74 -2.22
N PHE A 266 -16.01 15.73 -3.16
CA PHE A 266 -17.29 15.05 -3.03
C PHE A 266 -17.27 13.81 -3.90
N SER A 267 -17.66 12.65 -3.38
CA SER A 267 -17.77 11.43 -4.16
C SER A 267 -19.12 10.74 -3.94
N LEU A 268 -19.70 10.30 -5.04
CA LEU A 268 -20.91 9.49 -5.09
C LEU A 268 -20.51 8.12 -5.66
N MET A 269 -20.84 7.07 -4.93
CA MET A 269 -20.50 5.69 -5.28
C MET A 269 -21.76 4.83 -5.26
N GLY A 270 -21.86 3.90 -6.20
CA GLY A 270 -22.93 2.92 -6.26
C GLY A 270 -22.39 1.54 -6.60
N LEU A 271 -22.92 0.53 -5.93
CA LEU A 271 -22.66 -0.87 -6.20
C LEU A 271 -23.98 -1.57 -6.51
N HIS A 272 -24.01 -2.31 -7.61
CA HIS A 272 -25.16 -3.11 -8.00
C HIS A 272 -24.74 -4.56 -8.12
N GLU A 273 -25.37 -5.43 -7.34
CA GLU A 273 -25.10 -6.86 -7.31
C GLU A 273 -26.11 -7.60 -8.18
N ASN A 274 -25.58 -8.29 -9.19
CA ASN A 274 -26.34 -9.18 -10.04
C ASN A 274 -25.81 -10.61 -9.83
N PRO A 275 -26.61 -11.53 -9.27
CA PRO A 275 -26.19 -12.92 -9.17
C PRO A 275 -26.09 -13.52 -10.58
N ILE A 276 -24.92 -14.06 -10.93
CA ILE A 276 -24.77 -14.94 -12.08
C ILE A 276 -24.86 -16.36 -11.56
N ILE A 277 -26.02 -16.97 -11.76
CA ILE A 277 -26.21 -18.39 -11.50
C ILE A 277 -25.56 -19.14 -12.66
N SER A 278 -24.44 -19.81 -12.39
CA SER A 278 -23.86 -20.77 -13.33
C SER A 278 -24.37 -22.17 -12.95
N ASN A 279 -24.98 -22.89 -13.88
CA ASN A 279 -25.35 -24.30 -13.70
C ASN A 279 -24.13 -25.24 -13.81
N GLN A 280 -22.92 -24.72 -13.65
CA GLN A 280 -21.69 -25.50 -13.81
C GLN A 280 -21.31 -26.14 -12.48
N SER A 281 -21.19 -27.47 -12.50
CA SER A 281 -20.77 -28.29 -11.36
C SER A 281 -19.25 -28.40 -11.19
N TYR A 282 -18.47 -27.66 -11.99
CA TYR A 282 -17.00 -27.77 -12.03
C TYR A 282 -16.34 -26.38 -11.98
N SER A 283 -15.36 -26.23 -11.09
CA SER A 283 -14.50 -25.03 -11.02
C SER A 283 -13.55 -25.00 -12.23
N LEU A 284 -13.61 -23.94 -13.04
CA LEU A 284 -12.73 -23.75 -14.20
C LEU A 284 -11.34 -23.18 -13.81
N GLY A 285 -11.07 -23.04 -12.52
CA GLY A 285 -9.86 -22.43 -11.99
C GLY A 285 -9.99 -20.91 -11.77
N PRO A 286 -9.02 -20.29 -11.06
CA PRO A 286 -9.15 -18.92 -10.53
C PRO A 286 -9.15 -17.81 -11.58
N PHE A 287 -8.83 -18.11 -12.84
CA PHE A 287 -8.76 -17.13 -13.94
C PHE A 287 -9.76 -17.39 -15.06
N ALA A 288 -10.70 -18.33 -14.88
CA ALA A 288 -11.69 -18.67 -15.89
C ALA A 288 -13.08 -18.22 -15.46
N ILE A 289 -13.65 -17.26 -16.20
CA ILE A 289 -15.01 -16.77 -15.97
C ILE A 289 -15.92 -17.44 -17.01
N PRO A 290 -16.88 -18.29 -16.61
CA PRO A 290 -17.82 -18.86 -17.55
C PRO A 290 -18.80 -17.80 -18.03
N MET A 291 -18.56 -17.29 -19.24
CA MET A 291 -19.52 -16.43 -19.95
C MET A 291 -20.54 -17.31 -20.67
N SER A 292 -21.39 -18.03 -19.94
CA SER A 292 -22.53 -18.69 -20.59
C SER A 292 -23.54 -17.62 -20.98
N SER A 293 -23.88 -17.52 -22.27
CA SER A 293 -24.93 -16.62 -22.74
C SER A 293 -26.20 -16.83 -21.92
N LEU A 294 -26.87 -15.76 -21.50
CA LEU A 294 -28.26 -15.75 -21.06
C LEU A 294 -29.13 -16.36 -22.17
N ARG A 295 -29.17 -17.69 -22.28
CA ARG A 295 -30.24 -18.38 -22.98
C ARG A 295 -31.42 -18.26 -22.03
N GLY A 296 -32.31 -17.29 -22.33
CA GLY A 296 -33.63 -17.26 -21.72
C GLY A 296 -34.23 -18.65 -21.86
N HIS A 297 -34.41 -19.34 -20.74
CA HIS A 297 -35.00 -20.67 -20.74
C HIS A 297 -36.51 -20.50 -20.93
N GLN A 298 -36.94 -20.47 -22.19
CA GLN A 298 -38.28 -20.97 -22.50
C GLN A 298 -38.22 -22.49 -22.32
N ASN A 299 -39.02 -22.96 -21.36
CA ASN A 299 -39.47 -24.33 -21.12
C ASN A 299 -38.49 -25.27 -20.39
N SER A 300 -38.72 -25.44 -19.09
CA SER A 300 -39.03 -26.77 -18.53
C SER A 300 -39.68 -26.67 -17.14
N ASP A 301 -40.83 -27.31 -17.02
CA ASP A 301 -41.63 -27.44 -15.81
C ASP A 301 -40.90 -28.30 -14.76
N VAL A 302 -40.30 -27.69 -13.74
CA VAL A 302 -40.13 -28.28 -12.42
C VAL A 302 -40.20 -27.17 -11.39
N SER A 303 -41.22 -27.22 -10.52
CA SER A 303 -41.35 -26.39 -9.33
C SER A 303 -40.14 -26.58 -8.40
N GLY A 304 -39.13 -25.72 -8.56
CA GLY A 304 -38.12 -25.43 -7.56
C GLY A 304 -38.32 -23.98 -7.12
N VAL A 305 -38.47 -23.77 -5.82
CA VAL A 305 -38.83 -22.49 -5.19
C VAL A 305 -37.82 -21.39 -5.54
N CYS A 306 -38.11 -20.62 -6.60
CA CYS A 306 -37.47 -19.33 -6.84
C CYS A 306 -37.93 -18.36 -5.75
N THR A 307 -37.23 -18.37 -4.62
CA THR A 307 -37.39 -17.35 -3.58
C THR A 307 -36.46 -16.19 -3.90
N GLY A 308 -37.06 -15.12 -4.43
CA GLY A 308 -36.58 -13.74 -4.28
C GLY A 308 -35.51 -13.27 -5.27
N ASP A 309 -35.98 -12.66 -6.36
CA ASP A 309 -35.28 -11.55 -7.03
C ASP A 309 -34.97 -10.46 -6.00
N SER A 310 -33.83 -10.57 -5.34
CA SER A 310 -33.34 -9.58 -4.39
C SER A 310 -32.07 -8.99 -5.00
N SER A 311 -32.22 -8.08 -5.97
CA SER A 311 -31.08 -7.28 -6.43
C SER A 311 -30.59 -6.46 -5.24
N SER A 312 -29.48 -6.92 -4.65
CA SER A 312 -28.80 -6.23 -3.58
C SER A 312 -28.00 -5.10 -4.21
N GLY A 313 -28.08 -3.92 -3.63
CA GLY A 313 -27.33 -2.77 -4.10
C GLY A 313 -27.08 -1.83 -2.96
N SER A 314 -26.06 -0.99 -3.10
CA SER A 314 -25.71 -0.02 -2.07
C SER A 314 -25.31 1.28 -2.72
N LEU A 315 -25.65 2.36 -2.05
CA LEU A 315 -25.30 3.72 -2.45
C LEU A 315 -24.52 4.35 -1.32
N ALA A 316 -23.42 4.99 -1.67
CA ALA A 316 -22.55 5.66 -0.73
C ALA A 316 -22.23 7.08 -1.18
N VAL A 317 -22.24 8.00 -0.22
CA VAL A 317 -21.83 9.39 -0.43
C VAL A 317 -20.69 9.68 0.54
N MET A 318 -19.63 10.32 0.05
CA MET A 318 -18.50 10.73 0.87
C MET A 318 -18.10 12.18 0.56
N LEU A 319 -17.80 12.92 1.60
CA LEU A 319 -17.26 14.27 1.55
C LEU A 319 -15.95 14.28 2.32
N GLU A 320 -14.89 14.80 1.71
CA GLU A 320 -13.59 15.01 2.32
C GLU A 320 -13.15 16.45 2.07
N SER A 321 -12.58 17.12 3.06
CA SER A 321 -12.12 18.49 2.97
C SER A 321 -10.80 18.65 3.71
N LEU A 322 -9.81 19.22 3.03
CA LEU A 322 -8.57 19.65 3.64
C LEU A 322 -8.77 21.09 4.16
N LEU A 323 -8.74 21.24 5.49
CA LEU A 323 -8.96 22.52 6.17
C LEU A 323 -7.69 23.37 6.19
N ASP A 324 -6.56 22.70 6.35
CA ASP A 324 -5.21 23.26 6.50
C ASP A 324 -4.21 22.21 5.99
N GLU A 325 -2.93 22.57 5.80
CA GLU A 325 -1.92 21.71 5.16
C GLU A 325 -1.88 20.26 5.68
N TYR A 326 -2.20 20.06 6.97
CA TYR A 326 -2.19 18.77 7.64
C TYR A 326 -3.54 18.33 8.23
N LYS A 327 -4.56 19.21 8.23
CA LYS A 327 -5.85 18.95 8.88
C LYS A 327 -6.91 18.53 7.87
N ARG A 328 -7.55 17.40 8.12
CA ARG A 328 -8.56 16.82 7.26
C ARG A 328 -9.84 16.56 8.03
N ILE A 329 -10.96 16.85 7.38
CA ILE A 329 -12.28 16.37 7.75
C ILE A 329 -12.76 15.44 6.67
N GLY A 330 -13.49 14.41 7.05
CA GLY A 330 -14.39 13.78 6.12
C GLY A 330 -15.50 13.05 6.81
N GLY A 331 -16.46 12.65 6.01
CA GLY A 331 -17.53 11.78 6.43
C GLY A 331 -18.12 11.06 5.25
N TRP A 332 -18.75 9.93 5.54
CA TRP A 332 -19.45 9.14 4.55
C TRP A 332 -20.72 8.55 5.13
N VAL A 333 -21.66 8.24 4.24
CA VAL A 333 -22.93 7.57 4.56
C VAL A 333 -23.18 6.49 3.50
N GLU A 334 -23.48 5.29 3.97
CA GLU A 334 -23.89 4.11 3.21
C GLU A 334 -25.37 3.85 3.40
N MET A 335 -26.07 3.51 2.32
CA MET A 335 -27.41 2.96 2.40
C MET A 335 -27.53 1.71 1.52
N ASN A 336 -27.95 0.60 2.12
CA ASN A 336 -28.28 -0.61 1.39
C ASN A 336 -29.72 -0.58 0.87
N ARG A 337 -29.92 -1.11 -0.34
CA ARG A 337 -31.19 -1.19 -1.07
C ARG A 337 -31.97 -2.49 -0.84
N SER A 338 -31.43 -3.44 -0.08
CA SER A 338 -32.09 -4.69 0.29
C SER A 338 -33.30 -4.49 1.22
N SER A 339 -34.07 -5.55 1.46
CA SER A 339 -35.28 -5.55 2.31
C SER A 339 -35.07 -4.93 3.69
N ASP A 340 -33.87 -5.10 4.26
CA ASP A 340 -33.43 -4.44 5.49
C ASP A 340 -32.58 -3.22 5.14
N LYS A 341 -33.16 -2.02 5.30
CA LYS A 341 -32.53 -0.73 5.01
C LYS A 341 -31.50 -0.39 6.08
N ASN A 342 -30.32 -0.96 5.94
CA ASN A 342 -29.19 -0.68 6.82
C ASN A 342 -28.51 0.62 6.40
N LEU A 343 -28.44 1.57 7.33
CA LEU A 343 -27.72 2.82 7.18
C LEU A 343 -26.42 2.74 7.98
N LYS A 344 -25.28 2.98 7.33
CA LYS A 344 -23.98 3.11 8.02
C LYS A 344 -23.41 4.49 7.76
N TRP A 345 -22.66 5.01 8.72
CA TRP A 345 -22.03 6.31 8.56
C TRP A 345 -20.75 6.39 9.38
N ALA A 346 -19.85 7.27 8.97
CA ALA A 346 -18.73 7.69 9.79
C ALA A 346 -18.32 9.13 9.50
N ILE A 347 -17.72 9.78 10.49
CA ILE A 347 -17.13 11.10 10.42
C ILE A 347 -15.74 11.01 11.06
N SER A 348 -14.74 11.59 10.41
CA SER A 348 -13.37 11.61 10.90
C SER A 348 -12.76 12.99 10.77
N VAL A 349 -11.98 13.38 11.79
CA VAL A 349 -11.14 14.57 11.82
C VAL A 349 -9.74 14.11 12.18
N SER A 350 -8.73 14.49 11.40
CA SER A 350 -7.34 14.17 11.69
C SER A 350 -6.39 15.32 11.39
N ASP A 351 -5.28 15.33 12.12
CA ASP A 351 -4.10 16.14 11.87
C ASP A 351 -2.92 15.19 11.62
N ASP A 352 -2.49 15.14 10.36
CA ASP A 352 -1.39 14.29 9.88
C ASP A 352 -0.07 15.07 9.76
N SER A 353 0.17 16.03 10.65
CA SER A 353 1.42 16.78 10.69
C SER A 353 2.64 15.85 10.71
N LYS A 354 3.63 16.17 9.87
CA LYS A 354 4.86 15.36 9.74
C LYS A 354 5.88 15.66 10.84
N TYR A 355 5.93 16.92 11.28
CA TYR A 355 6.94 17.44 12.20
C TYR A 355 6.41 17.66 13.62
N GLU A 356 5.10 17.66 13.79
CA GLU A 356 4.43 17.87 15.08
C GLU A 356 3.69 16.61 15.52
N LEU A 357 3.13 16.64 16.73
CA LEU A 357 2.28 15.59 17.26
C LEU A 357 0.97 15.56 16.45
N GLY A 358 0.77 14.53 15.64
CA GLY A 358 -0.48 14.30 14.94
C GLY A 358 -1.54 13.72 15.86
N TRP A 359 -2.80 13.81 15.46
CA TRP A 359 -3.93 13.23 16.19
C TRP A 359 -5.07 12.89 15.25
N GLY A 360 -6.00 12.06 15.71
CA GLY A 360 -7.23 11.80 14.98
C GLY A 360 -8.38 11.42 15.90
N LEU A 361 -9.57 11.73 15.44
CA LEU A 361 -10.84 11.41 16.07
C LEU A 361 -11.78 10.90 14.98
N SER A 362 -12.38 9.74 15.17
CA SER A 362 -13.45 9.25 14.31
C SER A 362 -14.64 8.74 15.10
N LEU A 363 -15.82 8.97 14.54
CA LEU A 363 -17.10 8.48 15.05
C LEU A 363 -17.77 7.71 13.93
N SER A 364 -18.29 6.54 14.22
CA SER A 364 -19.03 5.73 13.26
C SER A 364 -20.24 5.09 13.91
N GLY A 365 -21.22 4.76 13.08
CA GLY A 365 -22.43 4.11 13.54
C GLY A 365 -23.13 3.33 12.44
N ALA A 366 -23.94 2.38 12.88
CA ALA A 366 -24.87 1.64 12.03
C ALA A 366 -26.25 1.65 12.68
N ALA A 367 -27.26 1.93 11.86
CA ALA A 367 -28.66 1.87 12.24
C ALA A 367 -29.40 0.91 11.31
N ASP A 368 -30.20 0.05 11.92
CA ASP A 368 -31.15 -0.81 11.22
C ASP A 368 -32.56 -0.17 11.27
N ASN A 369 -33.48 -0.71 10.48
CA ASN A 369 -34.86 -0.26 10.26
C ASN A 369 -35.70 -0.11 11.56
N SER A 370 -35.21 -0.62 12.70
CA SER A 370 -35.87 -0.54 14.00
C SER A 370 -35.70 0.79 14.74
N ASN A 371 -35.05 1.80 14.13
CA ASN A 371 -34.68 3.08 14.77
C ASN A 371 -33.82 2.94 16.04
N LYS A 372 -33.30 1.73 16.32
CA LYS A 372 -32.29 1.49 17.36
C LYS A 372 -30.92 1.57 16.71
N MET A 373 -30.01 2.32 17.35
CA MET A 373 -28.63 2.38 16.93
C MET A 373 -27.93 1.09 17.37
N ASP A 374 -27.79 0.16 16.43
CA ASP A 374 -27.28 -1.19 16.69
C ASP A 374 -25.81 -1.21 17.07
N HIS A 375 -25.04 -0.29 16.50
CA HIS A 375 -23.62 -0.16 16.73
C HIS A 375 -23.18 1.30 16.65
N PHE A 376 -22.38 1.72 17.63
CA PHE A 376 -21.75 3.02 17.68
C PHE A 376 -20.29 2.86 18.14
N GLN A 377 -19.38 3.50 17.45
CA GLN A 377 -17.96 3.42 17.73
C GLN A 377 -17.35 4.81 17.74
N VAL A 378 -16.51 5.06 18.75
CA VAL A 378 -15.68 6.26 18.86
C VAL A 378 -14.24 5.83 18.96
N GLU A 379 -13.39 6.50 18.20
CA GLU A 379 -11.96 6.23 18.15
C GLU A 379 -11.21 7.55 18.27
N SER A 380 -10.17 7.56 19.10
CA SER A 380 -9.24 8.68 19.19
C SER A 380 -7.81 8.18 19.32
N TYR A 381 -6.88 8.84 18.63
CA TYR A 381 -5.46 8.50 18.66
C TYR A 381 -4.56 9.72 18.63
N LEU A 382 -3.34 9.51 19.11
CA LEU A 382 -2.20 10.38 18.87
C LEU A 382 -1.27 9.71 17.86
N LYS A 383 -0.52 10.48 17.10
CA LYS A 383 0.42 9.99 16.09
C LYS A 383 1.79 10.60 16.33
N PHE A 384 2.74 9.73 16.63
CA PHE A 384 4.14 10.06 16.84
C PHE A 384 4.93 9.58 15.62
N ASN A 385 5.49 10.50 14.85
CA ASN A 385 6.39 10.17 13.75
C ASN A 385 7.83 10.13 14.29
N LEU A 386 8.46 8.96 14.22
CA LEU A 386 9.87 8.76 14.58
C LEU A 386 10.69 8.74 13.28
N GLY A 387 10.95 9.93 12.75
CA GLY A 387 11.55 10.10 11.41
C GLY A 387 10.53 9.86 10.28
N GLU A 388 11.01 9.61 9.07
CA GLU A 388 10.16 9.46 7.89
C GLU A 388 9.56 8.05 7.72
N ARG A 389 10.11 7.07 8.45
CA ARG A 389 9.89 5.65 8.18
C ARG A 389 9.07 4.93 9.23
N LEU A 390 8.98 5.48 10.45
CA LEU A 390 8.32 4.86 11.58
C LEU A 390 7.26 5.80 12.13
N ASP A 391 6.03 5.32 12.23
CA ASP A 391 4.98 5.98 12.99
C ASP A 391 4.39 5.07 14.06
N VAL A 392 4.05 5.67 15.21
CA VAL A 392 3.44 4.98 16.35
C VAL A 392 2.17 5.73 16.75
N ARG A 393 1.08 4.99 16.91
CA ARG A 393 -0.25 5.50 17.21
C ARG A 393 -0.86 4.81 18.42
N PRO A 394 -0.66 5.34 19.63
CA PRO A 394 -1.46 4.95 20.77
C PRO A 394 -2.83 5.63 20.70
N GLY A 395 -3.86 4.94 21.17
CA GLY A 395 -5.14 5.56 21.42
C GLY A 395 -6.19 4.60 21.93
N ILE A 396 -7.44 5.06 21.90
CA ILE A 396 -8.56 4.40 22.55
C ILE A 396 -9.71 4.26 21.57
N VAL A 397 -10.34 3.09 21.60
CA VAL A 397 -11.56 2.80 20.87
C VAL A 397 -12.63 2.39 21.87
N HIS A 398 -13.79 3.03 21.80
CA HIS A 398 -14.96 2.67 22.57
C HIS A 398 -16.07 2.25 21.62
N VAL A 399 -16.55 1.02 21.79
CA VAL A 399 -17.61 0.42 20.99
C VAL A 399 -18.81 0.17 21.90
N MET A 400 -19.95 0.64 21.46
CA MET A 400 -21.25 0.44 22.09
C MET A 400 -22.15 -0.31 21.12
N GLY A 401 -22.45 -1.57 21.45
CA GLY A 401 -23.52 -2.34 20.80
C GLY A 401 -24.80 -2.35 21.64
N ASN A 402 -25.85 -2.97 21.10
CA ASN A 402 -27.15 -3.11 21.78
C ASN A 402 -27.07 -3.78 23.17
N SER A 403 -26.13 -4.71 23.38
CA SER A 403 -26.02 -5.51 24.61
C SER A 403 -24.63 -5.58 25.22
N SER A 404 -23.61 -4.97 24.59
CA SER A 404 -22.24 -5.03 25.08
C SER A 404 -21.48 -3.72 24.84
N ARG A 405 -20.55 -3.43 25.75
CA ARG A 405 -19.65 -2.28 25.68
C ARG A 405 -18.22 -2.78 25.72
N ILE A 406 -17.41 -2.30 24.79
CA ILE A 406 -16.02 -2.69 24.67
C ILE A 406 -15.19 -1.42 24.67
N THR A 407 -14.22 -1.34 25.58
CA THR A 407 -13.20 -0.30 25.53
C THR A 407 -11.86 -0.95 25.27
N ALA A 408 -11.19 -0.53 24.20
CA ALA A 408 -9.89 -1.03 23.81
C ALA A 408 -8.87 0.11 23.86
N PHE A 409 -7.76 -0.09 24.56
CA PHE A 409 -6.56 0.71 24.36
C PHE A 409 -5.74 0.03 23.27
N LEU A 410 -5.49 0.76 22.18
CA LEU A 410 -4.79 0.25 21.01
C LEU A 410 -3.44 0.93 20.86
N LEU A 411 -2.45 0.13 20.45
CA LEU A 411 -1.15 0.63 20.02
C LEU A 411 -0.89 0.08 18.62
N ARG A 412 -0.88 0.97 17.63
CA ARG A 412 -0.52 0.64 16.25
C ARG A 412 0.87 1.21 15.93
N SER A 413 1.67 0.49 15.18
CA SER A 413 2.95 0.98 14.68
C SER A 413 3.15 0.57 13.24
N ASN A 414 3.51 1.52 12.39
CA ASN A 414 3.75 1.31 10.97
C ASN A 414 5.20 1.66 10.61
N TRP A 415 5.86 0.72 9.95
CA TRP A 415 7.27 0.76 9.59
C TRP A 415 7.36 0.66 8.07
N SER A 416 7.99 1.63 7.42
CA SER A 416 8.19 1.64 5.97
C SER A 416 9.68 1.61 5.62
N PHE A 417 10.04 0.84 4.59
CA PHE A 417 11.43 0.65 4.15
C PHE A 417 11.61 0.80 2.65
#